data_AF-A0A2J5P857-F1
#
_entry.id   AF-A0A2J5P857-F1
#
_cell.length_a   1.000
_cell.length_b   1.000
_cell.length_c   1.000
_cell.angle_alpha   90.00
_cell.angle_beta   90.00
_cell.angle_gamma   90.00
#
_symmetry.space_group_name_H-M   'P 1'
#
loop_
_entity.id
_entity.type
_entity.pdbx_description
1 polymer ?
#
loop_
_entity_poly.entity_id
_entity_poly.type
_entity_poly.pdbx_seq_one_letter_code
_entity_poly.pdbx_strand_id
1 'polypeptide(L)'
;MESRVFKKHWGAEFIAADTVRFRVWAEGQKTMTLSLTGRDIPMDAAGEGWFQIDVPGVKHGDEYMLRLADGTRIPDPASRAQRDDVNGPSVVIDPRRFQPVNAGWKGRPWEETVIYELHPGTFTPDGTFLAAIEKLPYLAEVGITQIEVMPVAQFGGSRGWGYDGVLLYAPHAAYGAPEDFHAFIDAAHGLGLSVVLDIVLNHFGPEGNYLSLLSPGFFHQDRMTPWGNAIAYETEAVRQYITEAPLFWLTEYQLDGLRFDAIDQIEDRSARHVLIEIAENIRAAIPDRHIHLTTEDSRNVIFLHPRDENGQTPLFTAEWNDDFHNAAHVFATGETHAYYQDFAHQPAKNVARALAEGFVYQGELSAQTGKPRGVACAAQPPQFFVDFIQNHDQTGNR
;
A
#
# COMPACT_ATOMS: atom_id res chain seq x y z
N MET A 1 24.49 9.95 9.77
CA MET A 1 23.49 9.17 9.02
C MET A 1 22.59 10.21 8.38
N GLU A 2 22.74 10.50 7.09
CA GLU A 2 21.86 11.46 6.42
C GLU A 2 20.44 10.90 6.49
N SER A 3 19.48 11.67 7.01
CA SER A 3 18.07 11.25 6.96
C SER A 3 17.71 11.09 5.48
N ARG A 4 17.41 9.86 5.06
CA ARG A 4 16.98 9.57 3.69
C ARG A 4 15.54 10.07 3.54
N VAL A 5 15.38 11.38 3.39
CA VAL A 5 14.09 11.98 3.04
C VAL A 5 13.73 11.48 1.65
N PHE A 6 12.59 10.80 1.52
CA PHE A 6 12.10 10.37 0.23
C PHE A 6 11.69 11.59 -0.59
N LYS A 7 12.34 11.77 -1.75
CA LYS A 7 12.02 12.86 -2.67
C LYS A 7 11.08 12.31 -3.73
N LYS A 8 9.81 12.70 -3.66
CA LYS A 8 8.80 12.39 -4.66
C LYS A 8 8.64 13.51 -5.69
N HIS A 9 8.12 13.15 -6.87
CA HIS A 9 7.83 14.11 -7.95
C HIS A 9 6.53 14.87 -7.70
N TRP A 10 5.60 14.28 -6.94
CA TRP A 10 4.29 14.84 -6.64
C TRP A 10 4.23 15.47 -5.25
N GLY A 11 3.39 16.49 -5.09
CA GLY A 11 3.00 17.12 -3.84
C GLY A 11 3.99 18.15 -3.30
N ALA A 12 4.02 18.32 -1.97
CA ALA A 12 4.83 19.31 -1.27
C ALA A 12 6.14 18.73 -0.69
N GLU A 13 7.30 19.24 -1.11
CA GLU A 13 8.64 18.79 -0.69
C GLU A 13 9.52 19.95 -0.19
N PHE A 14 10.20 19.77 0.95
CA PHE A 14 11.27 20.69 1.36
C PHE A 14 12.50 20.52 0.45
N ILE A 15 12.75 21.49 -0.43
CA ILE A 15 13.93 21.52 -1.32
C ILE A 15 15.11 22.31 -0.72
N ALA A 16 14.85 23.08 0.33
CA ALA A 16 15.85 23.77 1.14
C ALA A 16 15.43 23.76 2.63
N ALA A 17 16.13 24.50 3.48
CA ALA A 17 15.79 24.60 4.91
C ALA A 17 14.36 25.11 5.12
N ASP A 18 13.97 26.14 4.37
CA ASP A 18 12.71 26.89 4.51
C ASP A 18 11.93 27.06 3.19
N THR A 19 12.35 26.40 2.11
CA THR A 19 11.66 26.44 0.81
C THR A 19 10.99 25.11 0.52
N VAL A 20 9.69 25.17 0.25
CA VAL A 20 8.87 24.02 -0.16
C VAL A 20 8.50 24.15 -1.63
N ARG A 21 8.76 23.10 -2.40
CA ARG A 21 8.26 22.92 -3.76
C ARG A 21 6.90 22.24 -3.69
N PHE A 22 5.90 22.85 -4.31
CA PHE A 22 4.59 22.25 -4.55
C PHE A 22 4.51 21.86 -6.02
N ARG A 23 4.21 20.61 -6.32
CA ARG A 23 4.16 20.11 -7.69
C ARG A 23 2.99 19.16 -7.91
N VAL A 24 2.26 19.32 -9.00
CA VAL A 24 1.11 18.47 -9.36
C VAL A 24 1.05 18.30 -10.87
N TRP A 25 0.73 17.09 -11.33
CA TRP A 25 0.41 16.86 -12.73
C TRP A 25 -1.09 17.03 -12.95
N ALA A 26 -1.45 18.00 -13.78
CA ALA A 26 -2.82 18.47 -13.98
C ALA A 26 -3.05 18.80 -15.47
N GLU A 27 -2.87 17.82 -16.36
CA GLU A 27 -2.92 18.04 -17.81
C GLU A 27 -4.29 18.54 -18.30
N GLY A 28 -5.36 18.27 -17.53
CA GLY A 28 -6.71 18.76 -17.81
C GLY A 28 -6.91 20.24 -17.44
N GLN A 29 -5.93 20.85 -16.76
CA GLN A 29 -6.03 22.20 -16.23
C GLN A 29 -5.21 23.20 -17.04
N LYS A 30 -5.79 24.39 -17.28
CA LYS A 30 -5.09 25.50 -17.96
C LYS A 30 -4.23 26.32 -17.02
N THR A 31 -4.69 26.47 -15.78
CA THR A 31 -4.02 27.22 -14.73
C THR A 31 -4.25 26.51 -13.41
N MET A 32 -3.25 26.57 -12.53
CA MET A 32 -3.32 26.06 -11.18
C MET A 32 -2.92 27.15 -10.19
N THR A 33 -3.55 27.17 -9.03
CA THR A 33 -3.20 28.08 -7.93
C THR A 33 -3.01 27.29 -6.65
N LEU A 34 -1.91 27.54 -5.95
CA LEU A 34 -1.69 27.07 -4.59
C LEU A 34 -2.38 28.02 -3.61
N SER A 35 -3.31 27.51 -2.80
CA SER A 35 -3.92 28.25 -1.69
C SER A 35 -3.22 27.86 -0.38
N LEU A 36 -2.15 28.57 -0.01
CA LEU A 36 -1.31 28.28 1.16
C LEU A 36 -1.62 29.24 2.32
N THR A 37 -2.07 28.74 3.47
CA THR A 37 -2.39 29.57 4.65
C THR A 37 -3.33 30.74 4.33
N GLY A 38 -4.29 30.54 3.42
CA GLY A 38 -5.23 31.57 2.95
C GLY A 38 -4.67 32.56 1.92
N ARG A 39 -3.43 32.36 1.44
CA ARG A 39 -2.83 33.14 0.35
C ARG A 39 -2.83 32.35 -0.95
N ASP A 40 -3.28 33.01 -2.00
CA ASP A 40 -3.30 32.44 -3.35
C ASP A 40 -2.02 32.77 -4.10
N ILE A 41 -1.36 31.73 -4.61
CA ILE A 41 -0.10 31.83 -5.33
C ILE A 41 -0.26 31.08 -6.65
N PRO A 42 -0.26 31.76 -7.82
CA PRO A 42 -0.31 31.09 -9.12
C PRO A 42 0.87 30.13 -9.28
N MET A 43 0.62 28.92 -9.80
CA MET A 43 1.67 27.94 -10.09
C MET A 43 2.16 28.10 -11.53
N ASP A 44 3.46 27.90 -11.75
CA ASP A 44 4.06 27.94 -13.08
C ASP A 44 3.83 26.62 -13.81
N ALA A 45 3.52 26.68 -15.11
CA ALA A 45 3.50 25.49 -15.96
C ALA A 45 4.94 24.99 -16.17
N ALA A 46 5.22 23.75 -15.79
CA ALA A 46 6.53 23.12 -15.83
C ALA A 46 6.72 22.17 -17.03
N GLY A 47 5.78 22.16 -17.98
CA GLY A 47 5.78 21.30 -19.17
C GLY A 47 5.05 19.97 -18.93
N GLU A 48 4.59 19.33 -20.01
CA GLU A 48 3.99 17.98 -20.00
C GLU A 48 2.83 17.81 -19.00
N GLY A 49 2.04 18.86 -18.78
CA GLY A 49 0.90 18.86 -17.86
C GLY A 49 1.28 19.14 -16.39
N TRP A 50 2.55 19.33 -16.06
CA TRP A 50 2.99 19.67 -14.70
C TRP A 50 2.80 21.15 -14.36
N PHE A 51 2.40 21.40 -13.13
CA PHE A 51 2.43 22.71 -12.49
C PHE A 51 3.33 22.67 -11.26
N GLN A 52 4.12 23.71 -11.04
CA GLN A 52 5.08 23.79 -9.94
C GLN A 52 5.19 25.21 -9.38
N ILE A 53 5.47 25.31 -8.08
CA ILE A 53 5.96 26.55 -7.48
C ILE A 53 6.86 26.27 -6.26
N ASP A 54 7.92 27.05 -6.12
CA ASP A 54 8.82 27.00 -4.97
C ASP A 54 8.51 28.21 -4.06
N VAL A 55 8.09 27.94 -2.83
CA VAL A 55 7.65 28.97 -1.88
C VAL A 55 8.60 29.00 -0.67
N PRO A 56 9.28 30.12 -0.39
CA PRO A 56 10.10 30.27 0.80
C PRO A 56 9.27 30.61 2.05
N GLY A 57 9.83 30.30 3.23
CA GLY A 57 9.23 30.61 4.53
C GLY A 57 8.05 29.71 4.93
N VAL A 58 7.85 28.60 4.22
CA VAL A 58 6.81 27.61 4.53
C VAL A 58 7.27 26.72 5.69
N LYS A 59 6.35 26.40 6.60
CA LYS A 59 6.64 25.63 7.80
C LYS A 59 5.90 24.31 7.80
N HIS A 60 6.47 23.33 8.51
CA HIS A 60 5.73 22.15 8.92
C HIS A 60 4.42 22.57 9.62
N GLY A 61 3.31 21.95 9.27
CA GLY A 61 1.98 22.23 9.80
C GLY A 61 1.18 23.28 9.03
N ASP A 62 1.80 24.01 8.08
CA ASP A 62 1.09 24.94 7.22
C ASP A 62 0.08 24.18 6.34
N GLU A 63 -1.14 24.70 6.26
CA GLU A 63 -2.23 24.12 5.48
C GLU A 63 -2.23 24.66 4.05
N TYR A 64 -2.49 23.78 3.09
CA TYR A 64 -2.62 24.14 1.69
C TYR A 64 -3.70 23.35 0.96
N MET A 65 -4.20 23.95 -0.13
CA MET A 65 -5.11 23.34 -1.10
C MET A 65 -4.65 23.73 -2.50
N LEU A 66 -4.96 22.89 -3.48
CA LEU A 66 -4.84 23.25 -4.89
C LEU A 66 -6.16 23.85 -5.35
N ARG A 67 -6.10 24.86 -6.24
CA ARG A 67 -7.27 25.45 -6.87
C ARG A 67 -7.16 25.34 -8.39
N LEU A 68 -8.21 24.76 -8.97
CA LEU A 68 -8.38 24.54 -10.41
C LEU A 68 -8.78 25.84 -11.13
N ALA A 69 -8.76 25.82 -12.46
CA ALA A 69 -9.08 26.99 -13.28
C ALA A 69 -10.52 27.52 -13.10
N ASP A 70 -11.47 26.65 -12.73
CA ASP A 70 -12.87 27.00 -12.46
C ASP A 70 -13.11 27.51 -11.02
N GLY A 71 -12.07 27.56 -10.19
CA GLY A 71 -12.13 27.99 -8.80
C GLY A 71 -12.36 26.86 -7.79
N THR A 72 -12.58 25.61 -8.25
CA THR A 72 -12.72 24.44 -7.38
C THR A 72 -11.44 24.25 -6.55
N ARG A 73 -11.59 24.09 -5.23
CA ARG A 73 -10.49 23.80 -4.30
C ARG A 73 -10.49 22.31 -3.99
N ILE A 74 -9.33 21.68 -4.10
CA ILE A 74 -9.13 20.25 -3.84
C ILE A 74 -7.90 20.04 -2.95
N PRO A 75 -7.84 18.94 -2.19
CA PRO A 75 -6.62 18.49 -1.54
C PRO A 75 -5.52 18.18 -2.57
N ASP A 76 -4.30 18.08 -2.09
CA ASP A 76 -3.20 17.54 -2.88
C ASP A 76 -3.39 16.01 -3.03
N PRO A 77 -3.48 15.46 -4.25
CA PRO A 77 -3.58 14.01 -4.44
C PRO A 77 -2.35 13.26 -3.89
N ALA A 78 -1.20 13.92 -3.74
CA ALA A 78 0.01 13.38 -3.12
C ALA A 78 0.29 14.01 -1.74
N SER A 79 -0.78 14.39 -1.03
CA SER A 79 -0.73 14.89 0.34
C SER A 79 0.05 13.92 1.24
N ARG A 80 0.92 14.45 2.11
CA ARG A 80 1.56 13.68 3.18
C ARG A 80 0.69 13.53 4.41
N ALA A 81 -0.30 14.40 4.59
CA ALA A 81 -1.19 14.42 5.73
C ALA A 81 -2.37 15.34 5.44
N GLN A 82 -3.56 14.94 5.87
CA GLN A 82 -4.73 15.80 5.90
C GLN A 82 -4.90 16.40 7.29
N ARG A 83 -5.41 17.64 7.36
CA ARG A 83 -5.75 18.24 8.65
C ARG A 83 -6.88 17.48 9.33
N ASP A 84 -7.92 17.13 8.58
CA ASP A 84 -9.11 16.42 9.05
C ASP A 84 -9.64 15.48 7.96
N ASP A 85 -10.65 15.91 7.19
CA ASP A 85 -11.33 15.12 6.17
C ASP A 85 -10.51 14.99 4.86
N VAL A 86 -10.83 13.96 4.07
CA VAL A 86 -10.22 13.69 2.76
C VAL A 86 -10.36 14.87 1.80
N ASN A 87 -11.47 15.61 1.87
CA ASN A 87 -11.72 16.80 1.04
C ASN A 87 -11.13 18.09 1.62
N GLY A 88 -10.54 18.01 2.83
CA GLY A 88 -10.00 19.13 3.58
C GLY A 88 -8.58 19.55 3.18
N PRO A 89 -7.99 20.51 3.91
CA PRO A 89 -6.63 20.97 3.67
C PRO A 89 -5.58 19.87 3.85
N SER A 90 -4.69 19.79 2.88
CA SER A 90 -3.42 19.07 3.01
C SER A 90 -2.48 19.86 3.91
N VAL A 91 -1.59 19.17 4.61
CA VAL A 91 -0.66 19.75 5.59
C VAL A 91 0.77 19.54 5.10
N VAL A 92 1.57 20.60 5.15
CA VAL A 92 3.00 20.53 4.85
C VAL A 92 3.69 19.75 5.97
N ILE A 93 4.33 18.63 5.62
CA ILE A 93 5.11 17.80 6.56
C ILE A 93 6.60 17.97 6.26
N ASP A 94 7.37 18.37 7.28
CA ASP A 94 8.83 18.29 7.28
C ASP A 94 9.32 16.92 7.83
N PRO A 95 9.71 15.98 6.96
CA PRO A 95 10.12 14.64 7.39
C PRO A 95 11.42 14.63 8.21
N ARG A 96 12.22 15.70 8.18
CA ARG A 96 13.47 15.80 8.96
C ARG A 96 13.20 15.87 10.47
N ARG A 97 11.97 16.20 10.85
CA ARG A 97 11.53 16.30 12.25
C ARG A 97 11.40 14.94 12.91
N PHE A 98 11.19 13.88 12.14
CA PHE A 98 11.16 12.52 12.68
C PHE A 98 12.58 11.93 12.70
N GLN A 99 13.00 11.49 13.88
CA GLN A 99 14.28 10.81 14.10
C GLN A 99 13.99 9.52 14.88
N PRO A 100 14.12 8.33 14.26
CA PRO A 100 13.81 7.06 14.93
C PRO A 100 14.76 6.83 16.10
N VAL A 101 14.24 6.33 17.22
CA VAL A 101 15.09 5.89 18.34
C VAL A 101 15.82 4.60 17.96
N ASN A 102 15.15 3.70 17.23
CA ASN A 102 15.67 2.40 16.83
C ASN A 102 16.35 2.41 15.45
N ALA A 103 17.15 3.44 15.15
CA ALA A 103 17.84 3.61 13.86
C ALA A 103 18.76 2.45 13.43
N GLY A 104 19.12 1.57 14.37
CA GLY A 104 19.91 0.36 14.12
C GLY A 104 19.10 -0.85 13.66
N TRP A 105 17.76 -0.77 13.66
CA TRP A 105 16.89 -1.86 13.24
C TRP A 105 17.10 -2.23 11.77
N LYS A 106 17.18 -3.54 11.49
CA LYS A 106 17.46 -4.09 10.16
C LYS A 106 16.35 -4.98 9.61
N GLY A 107 15.24 -5.13 10.33
CA GLY A 107 14.23 -6.15 10.07
C GLY A 107 14.67 -7.54 10.55
N ARG A 108 13.79 -8.52 10.37
CA ARG A 108 14.03 -9.93 10.70
C ARG A 108 14.15 -10.78 9.43
N PRO A 109 14.86 -11.92 9.45
CA PRO A 109 14.79 -12.91 8.39
C PRO A 109 13.34 -13.35 8.13
N TRP A 110 13.01 -13.61 6.87
CA TRP A 110 11.65 -13.98 6.47
C TRP A 110 11.21 -15.32 7.06
N GLU A 111 12.16 -16.21 7.33
CA GLU A 111 11.94 -17.54 7.90
C GLU A 111 11.43 -17.50 9.35
N GLU A 112 11.54 -16.35 10.02
CA GLU A 112 11.04 -16.13 11.37
C GLU A 112 9.64 -15.49 11.41
N THR A 113 9.04 -15.23 10.25
CA THR A 113 7.81 -14.45 10.15
C THR A 113 6.59 -15.22 10.69
N VAL A 114 5.89 -14.58 11.62
CA VAL A 114 4.54 -14.92 12.09
C VAL A 114 3.74 -13.62 12.06
N ILE A 115 2.78 -13.57 11.13
CA ILE A 115 2.03 -12.35 10.79
C ILE A 115 0.83 -12.19 11.72
N TYR A 116 0.63 -10.97 12.22
CA TYR A 116 -0.60 -10.52 12.85
C TYR A 116 -1.19 -9.37 12.04
N GLU A 117 -2.29 -9.64 11.34
CA GLU A 117 -3.06 -8.62 10.63
C GLU A 117 -3.82 -7.73 11.63
N LEU A 118 -3.67 -6.41 11.48
CA LEU A 118 -4.16 -5.42 12.42
C LEU A 118 -4.92 -4.31 11.69
N HIS A 119 -6.18 -4.12 12.07
CA HIS A 119 -6.97 -2.95 11.68
C HIS A 119 -6.85 -1.82 12.72
N PRO A 120 -6.24 -0.66 12.41
CA PRO A 120 -5.97 0.38 13.40
C PRO A 120 -7.22 0.86 14.14
N GLY A 121 -8.33 1.03 13.41
CA GLY A 121 -9.57 1.60 13.95
C GLY A 121 -10.40 0.67 14.84
N THR A 122 -10.07 -0.62 14.94
CA THR A 122 -10.84 -1.59 15.75
C THR A 122 -9.97 -2.40 16.72
N PHE A 123 -8.65 -2.36 16.55
CA PHE A 123 -7.71 -3.09 17.40
C PHE A 123 -7.73 -2.61 18.87
N THR A 124 -8.02 -1.33 19.09
CA THR A 124 -8.18 -0.74 20.42
C THR A 124 -9.47 0.09 20.48
N PRO A 125 -10.03 0.36 21.69
CA PRO A 125 -11.21 1.21 21.82
C PRO A 125 -11.03 2.61 21.24
N ASP A 126 -9.82 3.17 21.32
CA ASP A 126 -9.50 4.49 20.80
C ASP A 126 -9.28 4.49 19.27
N GLY A 127 -8.89 3.34 18.70
CA GLY A 127 -8.73 3.19 17.26
C GLY A 127 -7.57 3.98 16.65
N THR A 128 -6.50 4.22 17.41
CA THR A 128 -5.35 5.05 17.01
C THR A 128 -4.02 4.29 17.05
N PHE A 129 -3.03 4.80 16.32
CA PHE A 129 -1.65 4.26 16.35
C PHE A 129 -1.05 4.32 17.75
N LEU A 130 -1.24 5.44 18.48
CA LEU A 130 -0.72 5.58 19.84
C LEU A 130 -1.34 4.57 20.82
N ALA A 131 -2.65 4.34 20.73
CA ALA A 131 -3.31 3.33 21.57
C ALA A 131 -2.83 1.91 21.22
N ALA A 132 -2.55 1.63 19.94
CA ALA A 132 -2.02 0.34 19.50
C ALA A 132 -0.63 0.04 20.08
N ILE A 133 0.20 1.07 20.36
CA ILE A 133 1.52 0.89 21.00
C ILE A 133 1.41 0.12 22.32
N GLU A 134 0.36 0.37 23.11
CA GLU A 134 0.17 -0.28 24.41
C GLU A 134 -0.01 -1.80 24.31
N LYS A 135 -0.33 -2.33 23.14
CA LYS A 135 -0.54 -3.77 22.90
C LYS A 135 0.67 -4.45 22.29
N LEU A 136 1.66 -3.70 21.81
CA LEU A 136 2.86 -4.28 21.18
C LEU A 136 3.64 -5.24 22.10
N PRO A 137 3.83 -4.95 23.41
CA PRO A 137 4.50 -5.90 24.30
C PRO A 137 3.78 -7.24 24.39
N TYR A 138 2.45 -7.22 24.39
CA TYR A 138 1.63 -8.43 24.39
C TYR A 138 1.80 -9.23 23.09
N LEU A 139 1.77 -8.57 21.92
CA LEU A 139 1.97 -9.24 20.63
C LEU A 139 3.36 -9.91 20.57
N ALA A 140 4.39 -9.22 21.03
CA ALA A 140 5.74 -9.77 21.13
C ALA A 140 5.82 -10.97 22.10
N GLU A 141 5.16 -10.89 23.27
CA GLU A 141 5.14 -11.97 24.27
C GLU A 141 4.46 -13.23 23.73
N VAL A 142 3.38 -13.10 22.96
CA VAL A 142 2.68 -14.24 22.34
C VAL A 142 3.49 -14.89 21.21
N GLY A 143 4.51 -14.19 20.68
CA GLY A 143 5.41 -14.71 19.66
C GLY A 143 5.09 -14.26 18.24
N ILE A 144 4.27 -13.22 18.08
CA ILE A 144 4.16 -12.51 16.79
C ILE A 144 5.51 -11.88 16.47
N THR A 145 5.91 -11.89 15.20
CA THR A 145 7.17 -11.29 14.74
C THR A 145 6.97 -10.23 13.68
N GLN A 146 5.81 -10.18 13.03
CA GLN A 146 5.44 -9.17 12.04
C GLN A 146 4.01 -8.71 12.24
N ILE A 147 3.79 -7.40 12.26
CA ILE A 147 2.47 -6.79 12.22
C ILE A 147 2.20 -6.37 10.78
N GLU A 148 1.09 -6.82 10.21
CA GLU A 148 0.58 -6.33 8.93
C GLU A 148 -0.56 -5.35 9.21
N VAL A 149 -0.31 -4.06 8.99
CA VAL A 149 -1.28 -3.00 9.21
C VAL A 149 -2.15 -2.88 7.95
N MET A 150 -3.47 -3.02 8.10
CA MET A 150 -4.43 -2.77 7.03
C MET A 150 -4.28 -1.34 6.45
N PRO A 151 -4.79 -1.04 5.24
CA PRO A 151 -4.41 0.17 4.54
C PRO A 151 -4.73 1.45 5.32
N VAL A 152 -3.76 2.36 5.35
CA VAL A 152 -3.87 3.63 6.08
C VAL A 152 -4.01 4.84 5.16
N ALA A 153 -3.99 4.66 3.84
CA ALA A 153 -4.20 5.76 2.90
C ALA A 153 -5.52 6.49 3.21
N GLN A 154 -5.48 7.83 3.29
CA GLN A 154 -6.66 8.60 3.65
C GLN A 154 -7.84 8.31 2.70
N PHE A 155 -8.99 8.02 3.29
CA PHE A 155 -10.27 7.74 2.64
C PHE A 155 -11.37 8.66 3.22
N GLY A 156 -12.56 8.61 2.63
CA GLY A 156 -13.72 9.39 3.07
C GLY A 156 -14.27 8.94 4.43
N GLY A 157 -14.54 9.88 5.33
CA GLY A 157 -15.08 9.62 6.66
C GLY A 157 -14.02 9.33 7.73
N SER A 158 -14.40 8.61 8.78
CA SER A 158 -13.57 8.37 9.98
C SER A 158 -13.45 6.88 10.36
N ARG A 159 -14.07 6.00 9.58
CA ARG A 159 -14.08 4.55 9.80
C ARG A 159 -14.21 3.87 8.45
N GLY A 160 -13.35 2.89 8.20
CA GLY A 160 -13.31 2.10 6.97
C GLY A 160 -12.14 1.14 7.09
N TRP A 161 -12.17 0.03 6.35
CA TRP A 161 -11.08 -0.95 6.40
C TRP A 161 -9.77 -0.44 5.79
N GLY A 162 -9.84 0.56 4.91
CA GLY A 162 -8.68 1.17 4.25
C GLY A 162 -8.71 1.09 2.73
N TYR A 163 -9.49 0.15 2.17
CA TYR A 163 -9.52 -0.11 0.72
C TYR A 163 -10.14 1.02 -0.11
N ASP A 164 -10.92 1.92 0.50
CA ASP A 164 -11.43 3.15 -0.12
C ASP A 164 -10.41 4.31 -0.12
N GLY A 165 -9.12 4.03 0.08
CA GLY A 165 -8.04 5.01 0.09
C GLY A 165 -7.97 5.81 -1.21
N VAL A 166 -7.76 7.14 -1.11
CA VAL A 166 -7.60 8.03 -2.27
C VAL A 166 -6.37 8.93 -2.22
N LEU A 167 -5.85 9.25 -1.02
CA LEU A 167 -4.59 9.98 -0.88
C LEU A 167 -3.50 9.00 -0.42
N LEU A 168 -2.87 8.33 -1.38
CA LEU A 168 -2.01 7.16 -1.14
C LEU A 168 -0.74 7.45 -0.31
N TYR A 169 -0.43 8.73 -0.08
CA TYR A 169 0.74 9.21 0.65
C TYR A 169 0.40 9.77 2.05
N ALA A 170 -0.88 9.81 2.42
CA ALA A 170 -1.34 10.36 3.68
C ALA A 170 -1.87 9.24 4.59
N PRO A 171 -1.30 9.03 5.79
CA PRO A 171 -1.94 8.18 6.78
C PRO A 171 -3.27 8.84 7.22
N HIS A 172 -4.28 8.00 7.47
CA HIS A 172 -5.62 8.45 7.76
C HIS A 172 -5.66 9.24 9.07
N ALA A 173 -6.12 10.49 9.02
CA ALA A 173 -6.09 11.42 10.16
C ALA A 173 -6.85 10.91 11.40
N ALA A 174 -7.88 10.07 11.21
CA ALA A 174 -8.59 9.41 12.32
C ALA A 174 -7.73 8.41 13.12
N TYR A 175 -6.66 7.86 12.54
CA TYR A 175 -5.76 6.94 13.23
C TYR A 175 -4.61 7.67 13.96
N GLY A 176 -4.32 8.91 13.55
CA GLY A 176 -3.30 9.76 14.15
C GLY A 176 -2.59 10.63 13.12
N ALA A 177 -1.73 11.52 13.59
CA ALA A 177 -0.82 12.27 12.74
C ALA A 177 0.29 11.36 12.17
N PRO A 178 1.02 11.76 11.11
CA PRO A 178 2.19 11.02 10.63
C PRO A 178 3.18 10.62 11.72
N GLU A 179 3.41 11.52 12.68
CA GLU A 179 4.29 11.28 13.83
C GLU A 179 3.81 10.14 14.74
N ASP A 180 2.49 9.93 14.84
CA ASP A 180 1.92 8.86 15.65
C ASP A 180 2.14 7.50 14.99
N PHE A 181 2.04 7.42 13.67
CA PHE A 181 2.34 6.18 12.94
C PHE A 181 3.84 5.85 12.98
N HIS A 182 4.68 6.88 12.82
CA HIS A 182 6.11 6.77 13.06
C HIS A 182 6.45 6.25 14.47
N ALA A 183 5.78 6.77 15.51
CA ALA A 183 5.98 6.31 16.89
C ALA A 183 5.53 4.85 17.08
N PHE A 184 4.44 4.44 16.43
CA PHE A 184 3.99 3.05 16.44
C PHE A 184 5.03 2.10 15.83
N ILE A 185 5.58 2.45 14.66
CA ILE A 185 6.60 1.65 13.98
C ILE A 185 7.88 1.58 14.81
N ASP A 186 8.36 2.71 15.33
CA ASP A 186 9.58 2.75 16.15
C ASP A 186 9.41 1.95 17.46
N ALA A 187 8.24 2.01 18.09
CA ALA A 187 7.94 1.18 19.27
C ALA A 187 7.92 -0.31 18.94
N ALA A 188 7.37 -0.71 17.79
CA ALA A 188 7.36 -2.09 17.33
C ALA A 188 8.80 -2.60 17.08
N HIS A 189 9.64 -1.80 16.42
CA HIS A 189 11.05 -2.12 16.19
C HIS A 189 11.82 -2.31 17.50
N GLY A 190 11.58 -1.46 18.50
CA GLY A 190 12.17 -1.59 19.84
C GLY A 190 11.81 -2.88 20.57
N LEU A 191 10.71 -3.53 20.17
CA LEU A 191 10.24 -4.82 20.69
C LEU A 191 10.61 -6.00 19.76
N GLY A 192 11.37 -5.75 18.69
CA GLY A 192 11.76 -6.76 17.73
C GLY A 192 10.63 -7.24 16.82
N LEU A 193 9.62 -6.42 16.61
CA LEU A 193 8.50 -6.67 15.69
C LEU A 193 8.73 -5.92 14.38
N SER A 194 8.65 -6.64 13.25
CA SER A 194 8.58 -6.01 11.94
C SER A 194 7.19 -5.40 11.70
N VAL A 195 7.12 -4.30 10.95
CA VAL A 195 5.84 -3.68 10.56
C VAL A 195 5.75 -3.59 9.04
N VAL A 196 4.68 -4.15 8.48
CA VAL A 196 4.32 -4.13 7.07
C VAL A 196 3.03 -3.36 6.90
N LEU A 197 2.90 -2.66 5.78
CA LEU A 197 1.68 -1.93 5.43
C LEU A 197 1.01 -2.60 4.22
N ASP A 198 -0.29 -2.85 4.33
CA ASP A 198 -1.15 -3.18 3.20
C ASP A 198 -1.33 -1.94 2.31
N ILE A 199 -1.02 -2.08 1.01
CA ILE A 199 -1.03 -0.99 0.04
C ILE A 199 -1.92 -1.33 -1.17
N VAL A 200 -2.86 -0.43 -1.43
CA VAL A 200 -3.79 -0.52 -2.55
C VAL A 200 -3.28 0.32 -3.71
N LEU A 201 -2.88 -0.36 -4.78
CA LEU A 201 -2.40 0.29 -6.02
C LEU A 201 -3.26 -0.07 -7.24
N ASN A 202 -4.30 -0.89 -7.07
CA ASN A 202 -5.14 -1.37 -8.17
C ASN A 202 -6.36 -0.47 -8.47
N HIS A 203 -6.80 0.34 -7.50
CA HIS A 203 -7.87 1.32 -7.66
C HIS A 203 -7.73 2.49 -6.67
N PHE A 204 -8.67 3.43 -6.74
CA PHE A 204 -8.85 4.52 -5.77
C PHE A 204 -10.29 4.48 -5.27
N GLY A 205 -10.51 4.78 -4.00
CA GLY A 205 -11.84 4.85 -3.42
C GLY A 205 -12.77 5.93 -4.03
N PRO A 206 -14.06 5.88 -3.69
CA PRO A 206 -15.09 6.68 -4.36
C PRO A 206 -15.20 8.14 -3.89
N GLU A 207 -14.70 8.47 -2.70
CA GLU A 207 -14.79 9.81 -2.11
C GLU A 207 -13.41 10.45 -1.95
N GLY A 208 -13.27 11.72 -2.37
CA GLY A 208 -12.03 12.49 -2.24
C GLY A 208 -11.00 12.28 -3.35
N ASN A 209 -11.26 11.40 -4.32
CA ASN A 209 -10.41 11.23 -5.48
C ASN A 209 -10.69 12.31 -6.55
N TYR A 210 -9.81 13.31 -6.62
CA TYR A 210 -9.90 14.41 -7.60
C TYR A 210 -8.96 14.24 -8.81
N LEU A 211 -8.29 13.10 -8.94
CA LEU A 211 -7.29 12.88 -10.00
C LEU A 211 -7.89 13.01 -11.41
N SER A 212 -9.11 12.53 -11.64
CA SER A 212 -9.78 12.68 -12.95
C SER A 212 -10.11 14.13 -13.30
N LEU A 213 -10.31 15.00 -12.30
CA LEU A 213 -10.52 16.44 -12.54
C LEU A 213 -9.20 17.13 -12.90
N LEU A 214 -8.09 16.72 -12.26
CA LEU A 214 -6.76 17.25 -12.55
C LEU A 214 -6.28 16.79 -13.94
N SER A 215 -6.36 15.50 -14.19
CA SER A 215 -5.77 14.82 -15.34
C SER A 215 -6.62 13.63 -15.75
N PRO A 216 -7.49 13.79 -16.77
CA PRO A 216 -8.31 12.69 -17.27
C PRO A 216 -7.49 11.46 -17.72
N GLY A 217 -6.25 11.64 -18.20
CA GLY A 217 -5.33 10.56 -18.56
C GLY A 217 -4.69 9.82 -17.38
N PHE A 218 -5.07 10.15 -16.14
CA PHE A 218 -4.68 9.34 -14.98
C PHE A 218 -5.30 7.93 -15.02
N PHE A 219 -6.50 7.82 -15.61
CA PHE A 219 -7.25 6.58 -15.71
C PHE A 219 -7.50 6.21 -17.18
N HIS A 220 -7.61 4.91 -17.44
CA HIS A 220 -8.15 4.41 -18.69
C HIS A 220 -9.62 4.82 -18.84
N GLN A 221 -10.04 5.21 -20.04
CA GLN A 221 -11.43 5.59 -20.31
C GLN A 221 -12.34 4.37 -20.57
N ASP A 222 -11.74 3.24 -20.96
CA ASP A 222 -12.42 2.04 -21.44
C ASP A 222 -12.21 0.81 -20.53
N ARG A 223 -11.36 0.91 -19.51
CA ARG A 223 -11.04 -0.18 -18.58
C ARG A 223 -11.47 0.17 -17.17
N MET A 224 -12.09 -0.81 -16.51
CA MET A 224 -12.54 -0.71 -15.13
C MET A 224 -12.13 -1.98 -14.37
N THR A 225 -11.75 -1.81 -13.11
CA THR A 225 -11.72 -2.89 -12.13
C THR A 225 -13.14 -3.07 -11.56
N PRO A 226 -13.38 -4.10 -10.72
CA PRO A 226 -14.65 -4.21 -9.99
C PRO A 226 -14.96 -3.01 -9.08
N TRP A 227 -13.96 -2.18 -8.74
CA TRP A 227 -14.07 -1.10 -7.74
C TRP A 227 -13.89 0.32 -8.31
N GLY A 228 -13.49 0.47 -9.58
CA GLY A 228 -13.32 1.80 -10.18
C GLY A 228 -12.68 1.78 -11.56
N ASN A 229 -12.37 2.97 -12.09
CA ASN A 229 -11.64 3.09 -13.36
C ASN A 229 -10.22 2.53 -13.20
N ALA A 230 -9.73 1.79 -14.19
CA ALA A 230 -8.39 1.25 -14.16
C ALA A 230 -7.33 2.36 -14.30
N ILE A 231 -6.26 2.26 -13.53
CA ILE A 231 -5.15 3.23 -13.52
C ILE A 231 -4.31 3.09 -14.79
N ALA A 232 -3.90 4.22 -15.41
CA ALA A 232 -3.10 4.22 -16.64
C ALA A 232 -1.59 4.13 -16.34
N TYR A 233 -1.11 2.95 -15.93
CA TYR A 233 0.29 2.72 -15.52
C TYR A 233 1.34 2.96 -16.61
N GLU A 234 0.93 3.04 -17.87
CA GLU A 234 1.80 3.39 -19.01
C GLU A 234 2.01 4.91 -19.17
N THR A 235 1.19 5.73 -18.49
CA THR A 235 1.35 7.19 -18.47
C THR A 235 2.42 7.56 -17.46
N GLU A 236 3.52 8.18 -17.91
CA GLU A 236 4.71 8.44 -17.09
C GLU A 236 4.41 9.11 -15.73
N ALA A 237 3.59 10.16 -15.70
CA ALA A 237 3.26 10.87 -14.45
C ALA A 237 2.46 9.99 -13.48
N VAL A 238 1.57 9.14 -14.00
CA VAL A 238 0.78 8.16 -13.22
C VAL A 238 1.70 7.06 -12.70
N ARG A 239 2.57 6.54 -13.56
CA ARG A 239 3.56 5.54 -13.20
C ARG A 239 4.46 6.03 -12.08
N GLN A 240 4.95 7.26 -12.17
CA GLN A 240 5.71 7.93 -11.10
C GLN A 240 4.90 8.02 -9.80
N TYR A 241 3.63 8.45 -9.86
CA TYR A 241 2.77 8.50 -8.68
C TYR A 241 2.62 7.13 -8.00
N ILE A 242 2.46 6.06 -8.79
CA ILE A 242 2.22 4.70 -8.27
C ILE A 242 3.52 4.05 -7.79
N THR A 243 4.63 4.16 -8.52
CA THR A 243 5.89 3.49 -8.16
C THR A 243 6.62 4.17 -7.00
N GLU A 244 6.38 5.46 -6.78
CA GLU A 244 6.94 6.22 -5.66
C GLU A 244 6.20 5.98 -4.34
N ALA A 245 4.92 5.63 -4.34
CA ALA A 245 4.15 5.42 -3.11
C ALA A 245 4.71 4.29 -2.23
N PRO A 246 5.01 3.08 -2.76
CA PRO A 246 5.69 2.03 -2.00
C PRO A 246 7.02 2.48 -1.39
N LEU A 247 7.85 3.19 -2.18
CA LEU A 247 9.14 3.66 -1.72
C LEU A 247 9.00 4.73 -0.64
N PHE A 248 8.04 5.63 -0.76
CA PHE A 248 7.69 6.62 0.26
C PHE A 248 7.40 5.93 1.60
N TRP A 249 6.48 4.96 1.61
CA TRP A 249 6.12 4.24 2.83
C TRP A 249 7.31 3.50 3.44
N LEU A 250 8.08 2.78 2.63
CA LEU A 250 9.23 2.02 3.12
C LEU A 250 10.38 2.90 3.63
N THR A 251 10.62 4.05 3.01
CA THR A 251 11.78 4.90 3.36
C THR A 251 11.44 5.99 4.37
N GLU A 252 10.33 6.69 4.22
CA GLU A 252 9.93 7.75 5.14
C GLU A 252 9.51 7.13 6.48
N TYR A 253 8.59 6.15 6.47
CA TYR A 253 8.09 5.48 7.68
C TYR A 253 8.96 4.33 8.18
N GLN A 254 10.01 3.96 7.44
CA GLN A 254 10.94 2.88 7.80
C GLN A 254 10.27 1.51 8.00
N LEU A 255 9.18 1.25 7.30
CA LEU A 255 8.49 -0.05 7.28
C LEU A 255 9.43 -1.18 6.82
N ASP A 256 9.10 -2.40 7.23
CA ASP A 256 9.85 -3.63 6.95
C ASP A 256 9.31 -4.39 5.74
N GLY A 257 8.34 -3.82 5.02
CA GLY A 257 7.69 -4.48 3.92
C GLY A 257 6.34 -3.88 3.55
N LEU A 258 5.74 -4.46 2.52
CA LEU A 258 4.42 -4.09 2.01
C LEU A 258 3.65 -5.35 1.60
N ARG A 259 2.34 -5.38 1.88
CA ARG A 259 1.39 -6.34 1.30
C ARG A 259 0.64 -5.64 0.18
N PHE A 260 0.69 -6.17 -1.03
CA PHE A 260 0.06 -5.53 -2.20
C PHE A 260 -1.30 -6.15 -2.46
N ASP A 261 -2.32 -5.31 -2.37
CA ASP A 261 -3.73 -5.66 -2.56
C ASP A 261 -4.07 -5.99 -4.03
N ALA A 262 -4.83 -7.06 -4.21
CA ALA A 262 -5.44 -7.51 -5.46
C ALA A 262 -4.55 -7.28 -6.71
N ILE A 263 -3.34 -7.84 -6.72
CA ILE A 263 -2.38 -7.61 -7.80
C ILE A 263 -2.82 -8.23 -9.13
N ASP A 264 -3.84 -9.09 -9.13
CA ASP A 264 -4.50 -9.58 -10.35
C ASP A 264 -5.33 -8.51 -11.07
N GLN A 265 -5.72 -7.43 -10.38
CA GLN A 265 -6.43 -6.29 -10.96
C GLN A 265 -5.49 -5.16 -11.44
N ILE A 266 -4.17 -5.33 -11.26
CA ILE A 266 -3.16 -4.40 -11.78
C ILE A 266 -2.83 -4.82 -13.22
N GLU A 267 -3.61 -4.33 -14.18
CA GLU A 267 -3.35 -4.57 -15.61
C GLU A 267 -2.42 -3.50 -16.20
N ASP A 268 -1.14 -3.83 -16.36
CA ASP A 268 -0.15 -3.00 -17.07
C ASP A 268 0.36 -3.71 -18.34
N ARG A 269 0.22 -3.04 -19.49
CA ARG A 269 0.67 -3.56 -20.80
C ARG A 269 2.02 -3.00 -21.25
N SER A 270 2.71 -2.28 -20.38
CA SER A 270 4.06 -1.81 -20.61
C SER A 270 5.04 -2.98 -20.77
N ALA A 271 6.12 -2.77 -21.53
CA ALA A 271 7.14 -3.81 -21.73
C ALA A 271 7.76 -4.31 -20.40
N ARG A 272 7.86 -3.42 -19.41
CA ARG A 272 8.19 -3.74 -18.02
C ARG A 272 6.94 -3.48 -17.18
N HIS A 273 6.37 -4.53 -16.60
CA HIS A 273 5.17 -4.42 -15.77
C HIS A 273 5.45 -3.58 -14.50
N VAL A 274 4.50 -2.74 -14.09
CA VAL A 274 4.64 -1.83 -12.94
C VAL A 274 5.05 -2.54 -11.65
N LEU A 275 4.49 -3.71 -11.36
CA LEU A 275 4.86 -4.53 -10.19
C LEU A 275 6.32 -4.99 -10.21
N ILE A 276 6.85 -5.35 -11.39
CA ILE A 276 8.26 -5.74 -11.55
C ILE A 276 9.14 -4.52 -11.27
N GLU A 277 8.78 -3.36 -11.82
CA GLU A 277 9.50 -2.12 -11.59
C GLU A 277 9.48 -1.68 -10.12
N ILE A 278 8.33 -1.77 -9.45
CA ILE A 278 8.21 -1.48 -8.00
C ILE A 278 9.18 -2.34 -7.20
N ALA A 279 9.14 -3.67 -7.40
CA ALA A 279 9.97 -4.59 -6.63
C ALA A 279 11.46 -4.32 -6.88
N GLU A 280 11.88 -4.18 -8.15
CA GLU A 280 13.27 -3.87 -8.50
C GLU A 280 13.75 -2.54 -7.92
N ASN A 281 12.91 -1.49 -7.97
CA ASN A 281 13.22 -0.18 -7.39
C ASN A 281 13.39 -0.27 -5.87
N ILE A 282 12.53 -1.04 -5.17
CA ILE A 282 12.64 -1.27 -3.73
C ILE A 282 13.93 -2.00 -3.38
N ARG A 283 14.25 -3.10 -4.08
CA ARG A 283 15.49 -3.88 -3.85
C ARG A 283 16.74 -3.03 -4.09
N ALA A 284 16.72 -2.15 -5.08
CA ALA A 284 17.82 -1.23 -5.36
C ALA A 284 17.95 -0.11 -4.31
N ALA A 285 16.84 0.45 -3.84
CA ALA A 285 16.83 1.57 -2.90
C ALA A 285 17.16 1.16 -1.45
N ILE A 286 16.83 -0.07 -1.05
CA ILE A 286 16.93 -0.55 0.34
C ILE A 286 17.67 -1.91 0.39
N PRO A 287 18.98 -1.97 0.03
CA PRO A 287 19.72 -3.22 0.03
C PRO A 287 20.15 -3.68 1.43
N ASP A 288 20.19 -2.78 2.41
CA ASP A 288 20.83 -3.00 3.72
C ASP A 288 19.84 -3.39 4.84
N ARG A 289 18.61 -3.76 4.50
CA ARG A 289 17.54 -4.19 5.45
C ARG A 289 16.75 -5.35 4.86
N HIS A 290 16.16 -6.17 5.72
CA HIS A 290 15.12 -7.10 5.31
C HIS A 290 13.85 -6.32 4.96
N ILE A 291 13.40 -6.46 3.71
CA ILE A 291 12.16 -5.88 3.20
C ILE A 291 11.30 -7.00 2.64
N HIS A 292 10.15 -7.23 3.25
CA HIS A 292 9.25 -8.33 2.91
C HIS A 292 8.10 -7.83 2.04
N LEU A 293 8.05 -8.26 0.78
CA LEU A 293 7.00 -7.84 -0.15
C LEU A 293 6.05 -9.01 -0.37
N THR A 294 4.85 -8.95 0.19
CA THR A 294 3.80 -9.95 -0.01
C THR A 294 2.77 -9.48 -1.01
N THR A 295 2.10 -10.39 -1.69
CA THR A 295 1.07 -10.07 -2.68
C THR A 295 -0.18 -10.88 -2.41
N GLU A 296 -1.33 -10.30 -2.75
CA GLU A 296 -2.60 -11.00 -2.87
C GLU A 296 -2.94 -11.16 -4.36
N ASP A 297 -2.96 -12.41 -4.83
CA ASP A 297 -3.17 -12.77 -6.22
C ASP A 297 -4.06 -14.02 -6.37
N SER A 298 -5.26 -13.83 -6.92
CA SER A 298 -6.19 -14.95 -7.14
C SER A 298 -5.75 -15.94 -8.23
N ARG A 299 -4.71 -15.62 -9.02
CA ARG A 299 -4.33 -16.36 -10.24
C ARG A 299 -3.49 -17.61 -9.96
N ASN A 300 -2.94 -17.79 -8.76
CA ASN A 300 -1.99 -18.86 -8.40
C ASN A 300 -0.76 -18.91 -9.33
N VAL A 301 -0.21 -17.74 -9.66
CA VAL A 301 1.01 -17.61 -10.48
C VAL A 301 2.25 -17.54 -9.59
N ILE A 302 3.42 -17.82 -10.16
CA ILE A 302 4.70 -17.80 -9.40
C ILE A 302 5.76 -16.89 -10.01
N PHE A 303 5.49 -16.28 -11.17
CA PHE A 303 6.51 -15.56 -11.94
C PHE A 303 6.95 -14.23 -11.29
N LEU A 304 6.17 -13.71 -10.34
CA LEU A 304 6.50 -12.51 -9.56
C LEU A 304 7.37 -12.81 -8.33
N HIS A 305 7.61 -14.08 -8.01
CA HIS A 305 8.33 -14.49 -6.81
C HIS A 305 9.48 -15.46 -7.10
N PRO A 306 10.34 -15.17 -8.09
CA PRO A 306 11.51 -16.00 -8.34
C PRO A 306 12.41 -16.05 -7.10
N ARG A 307 13.21 -17.11 -7.01
CA ARG A 307 14.34 -17.22 -6.10
C ARG A 307 15.62 -17.25 -6.93
N ASP A 308 16.64 -16.53 -6.48
CA ASP A 308 17.97 -16.65 -7.07
C ASP A 308 18.70 -17.90 -6.53
N GLU A 309 19.92 -18.15 -7.02
CA GLU A 309 20.74 -19.30 -6.62
C GLU A 309 21.08 -19.34 -5.12
N ASN A 310 20.96 -18.20 -4.42
CA ASN A 310 21.20 -18.05 -2.99
C ASN A 310 19.90 -18.01 -2.18
N GLY A 311 18.75 -18.26 -2.80
CA GLY A 311 17.43 -18.20 -2.16
C GLY A 311 16.91 -16.79 -1.91
N GLN A 312 17.55 -15.75 -2.46
CA GLN A 312 17.09 -14.36 -2.32
C GLN A 312 15.89 -14.09 -3.21
N THR A 313 15.13 -13.04 -2.86
CA THR A 313 13.88 -12.66 -3.52
C THR A 313 14.07 -11.36 -4.32
N PRO A 314 14.52 -11.43 -5.60
CA PRO A 314 14.82 -10.23 -6.40
C PRO A 314 13.56 -9.43 -6.77
N LEU A 315 12.38 -10.06 -6.67
CA LEU A 315 11.07 -9.40 -6.81
C LEU A 315 10.30 -9.53 -5.49
N PHE A 316 9.11 -10.14 -5.50
CA PHE A 316 8.27 -10.32 -4.32
C PHE A 316 8.73 -11.51 -3.46
N THR A 317 8.46 -11.40 -2.16
CA THR A 317 8.91 -12.34 -1.13
C THR A 317 7.98 -13.56 -1.06
N ALA A 318 6.68 -13.34 -0.91
CA ALA A 318 5.70 -14.42 -0.74
C ALA A 318 4.32 -14.01 -1.28
N GLU A 319 3.45 -15.00 -1.46
CA GLU A 319 2.10 -14.89 -2.00
C GLU A 319 1.09 -15.35 -0.95
N TRP A 320 -0.02 -14.62 -0.81
CA TRP A 320 -1.16 -15.07 -0.02
C TRP A 320 -1.77 -16.33 -0.65
N ASN A 321 -1.90 -17.39 0.15
CA ASN A 321 -2.37 -18.67 -0.33
C ASN A 321 -3.80 -18.95 0.14
N ASP A 322 -4.77 -18.25 -0.47
CA ASP A 322 -6.19 -18.45 -0.20
C ASP A 322 -6.66 -19.88 -0.45
N ASP A 323 -5.95 -20.67 -1.26
CA ASP A 323 -6.29 -22.08 -1.47
C ASP A 323 -6.20 -22.89 -0.17
N PHE A 324 -5.23 -22.59 0.70
CA PHE A 324 -5.15 -23.21 2.03
C PHE A 324 -6.36 -22.83 2.87
N HIS A 325 -6.65 -21.53 2.99
CA HIS A 325 -7.82 -21.02 3.73
C HIS A 325 -9.11 -21.68 3.24
N ASN A 326 -9.37 -21.60 1.94
CA ASN A 326 -10.62 -22.04 1.34
C ASN A 326 -10.79 -23.55 1.49
N ALA A 327 -9.74 -24.34 1.27
CA ALA A 327 -9.78 -25.77 1.52
C ALA A 327 -10.06 -26.10 2.99
N ALA A 328 -9.41 -25.41 3.93
CA ALA A 328 -9.58 -25.60 5.36
C ALA A 328 -11.00 -25.20 5.82
N HIS A 329 -11.53 -24.09 5.31
CA HIS A 329 -12.87 -23.60 5.62
C HIS A 329 -13.94 -24.60 5.15
N VAL A 330 -13.88 -25.05 3.90
CA VAL A 330 -14.81 -26.07 3.39
C VAL A 330 -14.70 -27.36 4.18
N PHE A 331 -13.47 -27.79 4.50
CA PHE A 331 -13.23 -29.00 5.28
C PHE A 331 -13.84 -28.92 6.70
N ALA A 332 -13.71 -27.77 7.36
CA ALA A 332 -14.15 -27.58 8.74
C ALA A 332 -15.66 -27.28 8.87
N THR A 333 -16.25 -26.60 7.89
CA THR A 333 -17.63 -26.07 7.99
C THR A 333 -18.64 -26.76 7.08
N GLY A 334 -18.17 -27.35 5.96
CA GLY A 334 -19.04 -27.88 4.92
C GLY A 334 -19.72 -26.82 4.05
N GLU A 335 -19.40 -25.53 4.19
CA GLU A 335 -19.92 -24.47 3.32
C GLU A 335 -19.28 -24.55 1.93
N THR A 336 -20.08 -24.40 0.87
CA THR A 336 -19.61 -24.55 -0.53
C THR A 336 -20.19 -23.51 -1.48
N HIS A 337 -20.58 -22.34 -0.96
CA HIS A 337 -21.13 -21.24 -1.76
C HIS A 337 -20.01 -20.39 -2.39
N ALA A 338 -20.33 -19.61 -3.42
CA ALA A 338 -19.38 -18.69 -4.08
C ALA A 338 -18.03 -19.36 -4.45
N TYR A 339 -16.89 -18.80 -4.05
CA TYR A 339 -15.56 -19.33 -4.36
C TYR A 339 -15.25 -20.64 -3.61
N TYR A 340 -15.94 -20.96 -2.51
CA TYR A 340 -15.76 -22.24 -1.81
C TYR A 340 -16.19 -23.46 -2.65
N GLN A 341 -16.99 -23.26 -3.72
CA GLN A 341 -17.41 -24.36 -4.59
C GLN A 341 -16.23 -25.07 -5.28
N ASP A 342 -15.12 -24.34 -5.51
CA ASP A 342 -13.89 -24.89 -6.10
C ASP A 342 -13.25 -25.96 -5.19
N PHE A 343 -13.52 -25.90 -3.88
CA PHE A 343 -12.94 -26.79 -2.88
C PHE A 343 -13.93 -27.83 -2.33
N ALA A 344 -15.17 -27.82 -2.82
CA ALA A 344 -16.28 -28.66 -2.35
C ALA A 344 -16.05 -30.17 -2.53
N HIS A 345 -15.34 -30.56 -3.58
CA HIS A 345 -15.08 -31.96 -3.89
C HIS A 345 -13.80 -32.44 -3.20
N GLN A 346 -13.94 -33.46 -2.35
CA GLN A 346 -12.84 -34.08 -1.59
C GLN A 346 -12.00 -33.05 -0.80
N PRO A 347 -12.61 -32.24 0.09
CA PRO A 347 -11.93 -31.12 0.77
C PRO A 347 -10.69 -31.55 1.57
N ALA A 348 -10.68 -32.75 2.14
CA ALA A 348 -9.50 -33.30 2.82
C ALA A 348 -8.28 -33.44 1.89
N LYS A 349 -8.48 -33.74 0.59
CA LYS A 349 -7.39 -33.79 -0.40
C LYS A 349 -6.92 -32.40 -0.77
N ASN A 350 -7.81 -31.43 -0.84
CA ASN A 350 -7.46 -30.03 -1.11
C ASN A 350 -6.57 -29.50 0.02
N VAL A 351 -6.95 -29.72 1.29
CA VAL A 351 -6.12 -29.35 2.45
C VAL A 351 -4.76 -30.05 2.40
N ALA A 352 -4.73 -31.36 2.13
CA ALA A 352 -3.49 -32.12 2.06
C ALA A 352 -2.57 -31.63 0.93
N ARG A 353 -3.13 -31.26 -0.22
CA ARG A 353 -2.36 -30.72 -1.35
C ARG A 353 -1.82 -29.33 -1.03
N ALA A 354 -2.64 -28.45 -0.45
CA ALA A 354 -2.21 -27.11 -0.07
C ALA A 354 -1.00 -27.16 0.88
N LEU A 355 -1.08 -28.01 1.91
CA LEU A 355 0.01 -28.21 2.87
C LEU A 355 1.27 -28.85 2.26
N ALA A 356 1.13 -29.69 1.24
CA ALA A 356 2.25 -30.43 0.66
C ALA A 356 2.94 -29.70 -0.50
N GLU A 357 2.17 -28.94 -1.28
CA GLU A 357 2.60 -28.37 -2.56
C GLU A 357 2.40 -26.85 -2.64
N GLY A 358 1.63 -26.25 -1.72
CA GLY A 358 1.27 -24.84 -1.72
C GLY A 358 -0.12 -24.57 -2.29
N PHE A 359 -0.23 -24.37 -3.61
CA PHE A 359 -1.54 -24.15 -4.24
C PHE A 359 -2.31 -25.45 -4.47
N VAL A 360 -3.64 -25.40 -4.30
CA VAL A 360 -4.54 -26.51 -4.68
C VAL A 360 -4.75 -26.52 -6.19
N TYR A 361 -4.90 -25.35 -6.79
CA TYR A 361 -5.03 -25.17 -8.24
C TYR A 361 -3.68 -24.82 -8.87
N GLN A 362 -3.20 -25.68 -9.76
CA GLN A 362 -1.90 -25.62 -10.43
C GLN A 362 -2.02 -25.80 -11.96
N GLY A 363 -3.19 -25.51 -12.52
CA GLY A 363 -3.54 -25.62 -13.94
C GLY A 363 -4.89 -26.28 -14.20
N GLU A 364 -5.54 -26.83 -13.17
CA GLU A 364 -6.87 -27.44 -13.25
C GLU A 364 -7.95 -26.39 -13.54
N LEU A 365 -9.10 -26.86 -14.06
CA LEU A 365 -10.27 -25.99 -14.29
C LEU A 365 -10.94 -25.62 -12.96
N SER A 366 -11.01 -24.33 -12.67
CA SER A 366 -11.85 -23.78 -11.58
C SER A 366 -13.33 -23.96 -11.94
N ALA A 367 -14.13 -24.48 -10.99
CA ALA A 367 -15.56 -24.66 -11.19
C ALA A 367 -16.29 -23.31 -11.21
N GLN A 368 -15.77 -22.30 -10.50
CA GLN A 368 -16.33 -20.96 -10.43
C GLN A 368 -16.12 -20.15 -11.72
N THR A 369 -14.92 -20.22 -12.31
CA THR A 369 -14.59 -19.44 -13.52
C THR A 369 -14.78 -20.22 -14.82
N GLY A 370 -14.78 -21.56 -14.78
CA GLY A 370 -14.73 -22.42 -15.95
C GLY A 370 -13.41 -22.35 -16.73
N LYS A 371 -12.34 -21.76 -16.15
CA LYS A 371 -11.03 -21.57 -16.79
C LYS A 371 -9.93 -22.29 -16.01
N PRO A 372 -8.80 -22.63 -16.66
CA PRO A 372 -7.61 -23.11 -15.95
C PRO A 372 -7.14 -22.06 -14.94
N ARG A 373 -6.81 -22.51 -13.72
CA ARG A 373 -6.30 -21.65 -12.65
C ARG A 373 -4.96 -22.18 -12.13
N GLY A 374 -4.00 -21.28 -11.98
CA GLY A 374 -2.70 -21.56 -11.40
C GLY A 374 -1.70 -22.24 -12.33
N VAL A 375 -0.50 -22.42 -11.78
CA VAL A 375 0.63 -23.12 -12.38
C VAL A 375 1.26 -24.07 -11.37
N ALA A 376 2.05 -25.03 -11.84
CA ALA A 376 2.82 -25.91 -10.97
C ALA A 376 3.73 -25.11 -10.03
N CYS A 377 3.60 -25.32 -8.71
CA CYS A 377 4.28 -24.53 -7.70
C CYS A 377 5.09 -25.37 -6.68
N ALA A 378 5.10 -26.69 -6.79
CA ALA A 378 5.82 -27.58 -5.86
C ALA A 378 7.35 -27.37 -5.80
N ALA A 379 7.93 -26.63 -6.75
CA ALA A 379 9.34 -26.23 -6.73
C ALA A 379 9.60 -24.96 -5.91
N GLN A 380 8.57 -24.23 -5.50
CA GLN A 380 8.70 -23.07 -4.62
C GLN A 380 9.04 -23.51 -3.20
N PRO A 381 9.86 -22.74 -2.48
CA PRO A 381 10.14 -23.01 -1.08
C PRO A 381 8.86 -22.82 -0.25
N PRO A 382 8.65 -23.55 0.87
CA PRO A 382 7.46 -23.38 1.71
C PRO A 382 7.23 -21.93 2.17
N GLN A 383 8.30 -21.17 2.36
CA GLN A 383 8.26 -19.76 2.72
C GLN A 383 7.71 -18.85 1.61
N PHE A 384 7.44 -19.36 0.41
CA PHE A 384 6.74 -18.60 -0.64
C PHE A 384 5.26 -18.39 -0.31
N PHE A 385 4.65 -19.23 0.52
CA PHE A 385 3.22 -19.18 0.80
C PHE A 385 2.93 -18.53 2.17
N VAL A 386 2.03 -17.55 2.19
CA VAL A 386 1.43 -17.01 3.42
C VAL A 386 0.08 -17.68 3.59
N ASP A 387 0.03 -18.67 4.49
CA ASP A 387 -1.18 -19.41 4.82
C ASP A 387 -1.89 -18.79 6.03
N PHE A 388 -3.22 -18.75 5.98
CA PHE A 388 -4.06 -18.27 7.09
C PHE A 388 -5.36 -19.06 7.17
N ILE A 389 -5.94 -19.11 8.38
CA ILE A 389 -7.31 -19.61 8.60
C ILE A 389 -8.32 -18.48 8.76
N GLN A 390 -7.87 -17.24 9.00
CA GLN A 390 -8.67 -16.03 9.13
C GLN A 390 -7.82 -14.83 8.68
N ASN A 391 -8.45 -13.89 8.00
CA ASN A 391 -7.97 -12.53 7.74
C ASN A 391 -9.20 -11.60 7.65
N HIS A 392 -9.00 -10.33 7.30
CA HIS A 392 -10.09 -9.34 7.20
C HIS A 392 -11.16 -9.76 6.19
N ASP A 393 -10.78 -10.22 5.00
CA ASP A 393 -11.70 -10.57 3.91
C ASP A 393 -12.52 -11.81 4.23
N GLN A 394 -11.85 -12.88 4.65
CA GLN A 394 -12.47 -14.17 4.94
C GLN A 394 -13.42 -14.10 6.15
N THR A 395 -13.29 -13.07 6.98
CA THR A 395 -14.21 -12.76 8.08
C THR A 395 -15.29 -11.77 7.66
N GLY A 396 -14.90 -10.68 7.02
CA GLY A 396 -15.75 -9.52 6.76
C GLY A 396 -16.64 -9.64 5.53
N ASN A 397 -16.28 -10.47 4.55
CA ASN A 397 -17.07 -10.70 3.33
C ASN A 397 -18.13 -11.80 3.47
N ARG A 398 -18.31 -12.34 4.69
CA ARG A 398 -19.23 -13.45 4.98
C ARG A 398 -20.71 -13.07 4.97
#